data_AF-A0A085LH59-F1
#
_entry.id   AF-A0A085LH59-F1
#
_cell.length_a   1.000
_cell.length_b   1.000
_cell.length_c   1.000
_cell.angle_alpha   90.00
_cell.angle_beta   90.00
_cell.angle_gamma   90.00
#
_symmetry.space_group_name_H-M   'P 1'
#
loop_
_entity.id
_entity.type
_entity.pdbx_description
1 polymer ?
#
loop_
_entity_poly.entity_id
_entity_poly.type
_entity_poly.pdbx_seq_one_letter_code
_entity_poly.pdbx_strand_id
1 'polypeptide(L)'
;MPADRENLYLVSFTRDMWVDIPGLGEGKINAAFSRGGTDTLVQTVSGLLGGAEIDYVVQSNFAGFIALTRALDGFEVDNQHASTVTVQSTGRVVDFPEGRITLSGTDGLIYVRERKRLPSATSTAPSGSAPLVGMLDRIAERADDPAVLAELMPMLVRNVKITGDLDMDDAFALVPLAAELEREDVVGLMVPITGFGERGGASVNLVDGTAALGDAVRTDTLDAYVATTARYAPTGTS
;
A
#
# COMPACT_ATOMS: atom_id res chain seq x y z
N MET A 1 -11.30 6.74 -6.03
CA MET A 1 -12.40 5.78 -5.83
C MET A 1 -13.42 6.05 -6.89
N PRO A 2 -14.01 5.01 -7.52
CA PRO A 2 -14.97 5.26 -8.56
C PRO A 2 -16.27 5.88 -8.10
N ALA A 3 -16.95 6.50 -9.05
CA ALA A 3 -18.18 7.26 -8.86
C ALA A 3 -19.32 6.39 -8.35
N ASP A 4 -19.25 5.07 -8.58
CA ASP A 4 -20.15 4.06 -8.01
C ASP A 4 -19.84 3.76 -6.54
N ARG A 5 -18.62 4.07 -6.06
CA ARG A 5 -18.09 3.79 -4.71
C ARG A 5 -18.15 2.33 -4.29
N GLU A 6 -18.30 1.42 -5.25
CA GLU A 6 -18.45 -0.01 -4.95
C GLU A 6 -17.10 -0.68 -4.67
N ASN A 7 -15.99 -0.11 -5.15
CA ASN A 7 -14.66 -0.72 -5.02
C ASN A 7 -13.57 0.26 -4.56
N LEU A 8 -12.70 -0.21 -3.66
CA LEU A 8 -11.46 0.46 -3.28
C LEU A 8 -10.28 -0.12 -4.08
N TYR A 9 -9.67 0.68 -4.95
CA TYR A 9 -8.48 0.26 -5.70
C TYR A 9 -7.18 0.68 -4.99
N LEU A 10 -6.30 -0.29 -4.72
CA LEU A 10 -4.99 -0.07 -4.11
C LEU A 10 -3.87 -0.25 -5.14
N VAL A 11 -3.42 0.85 -5.74
CA VAL A 11 -2.33 0.81 -6.74
C VAL A 11 -0.96 0.85 -6.07
N SER A 12 -0.20 -0.23 -6.22
CA SER A 12 1.11 -0.43 -5.60
C SER A 12 2.24 -0.06 -6.55
N PHE A 13 3.09 0.87 -6.11
CA PHE A 13 4.31 1.30 -6.79
C PHE A 13 5.52 0.65 -6.11
N THR A 14 6.30 -0.12 -6.86
CA THR A 14 7.49 -0.77 -6.28
C THR A 14 8.64 0.23 -6.17
N ARG A 15 9.35 0.19 -5.04
CA ARG A 15 10.43 1.13 -4.68
C ARG A 15 11.55 1.26 -5.73
N ASP A 16 11.80 0.20 -6.49
CA ASP A 16 12.92 0.09 -7.43
C ASP A 16 12.51 0.35 -8.90
N MET A 17 11.29 0.87 -9.16
CA MET A 17 10.85 1.34 -10.49
C MET A 17 11.79 2.41 -11.03
N TRP A 18 12.32 2.24 -12.24
CA TRP A 18 13.10 3.25 -12.94
C TRP A 18 12.19 4.22 -13.68
N VAL A 19 12.20 5.48 -13.28
CA VAL A 19 11.26 6.52 -13.74
C VAL A 19 11.97 7.85 -13.92
N ASP A 20 11.39 8.75 -14.70
CA ASP A 20 11.81 10.15 -14.71
C ASP A 20 11.31 10.86 -13.44
N ILE A 21 12.20 11.57 -12.76
CA ILE A 21 11.90 12.26 -11.51
C ILE A 21 12.02 13.77 -11.77
N PRO A 22 10.92 14.53 -11.68
CA PRO A 22 10.92 15.97 -11.94
C PRO A 22 12.03 16.71 -11.17
N GLY A 23 12.87 17.44 -11.91
CA GLY A 23 14.00 18.19 -11.36
C GLY A 23 15.22 17.37 -10.93
N LEU A 24 15.16 16.03 -10.96
CA LEU A 24 16.23 15.14 -10.51
C LEU A 24 16.74 14.15 -11.58
N GLY A 25 16.05 14.08 -12.73
CA GLY A 25 16.34 13.18 -13.85
C GLY A 25 15.89 11.73 -13.57
N GLU A 26 16.31 10.80 -14.43
CA GLU A 26 15.95 9.40 -14.26
C GLU A 26 16.56 8.77 -13.00
N GLY A 27 15.79 7.93 -12.33
CA GLY A 27 16.23 7.22 -11.14
C GLY A 27 15.22 6.19 -10.66
N LYS A 28 15.57 5.49 -9.58
CA LYS A 28 14.58 4.69 -8.84
C LYS A 28 13.55 5.61 -8.19
N ILE A 29 12.27 5.27 -8.23
CA ILE A 29 11.18 6.11 -7.72
C ILE A 29 11.37 6.51 -6.24
N ASN A 30 12.00 5.66 -5.43
CA ASN A 30 12.28 6.00 -4.04
C ASN A 30 13.29 7.13 -3.84
N ALA A 31 14.08 7.43 -4.86
CA ALA A 31 14.97 8.57 -4.89
C ALA A 31 14.18 9.90 -4.94
N ALA A 32 12.95 9.89 -5.47
CA ALA A 32 12.07 11.07 -5.46
C ALA A 32 11.81 11.52 -4.02
N PHE A 33 11.45 10.58 -3.15
CA PHE A 33 11.27 10.88 -1.72
C PHE A 33 12.58 11.22 -1.01
N SER A 34 13.65 10.45 -1.20
CA SER A 34 14.88 10.64 -0.43
C SER A 34 15.67 11.89 -0.81
N ARG A 35 15.53 12.39 -2.05
CA ARG A 35 16.23 13.58 -2.56
C ARG A 35 15.34 14.81 -2.67
N GLY A 36 14.06 14.64 -3.02
CA GLY A 36 13.11 15.72 -3.28
C GLY A 36 11.97 15.83 -2.27
N GLY A 37 11.88 14.89 -1.32
CA GLY A 37 10.83 14.89 -0.30
C GLY A 37 9.46 14.46 -0.84
N THR A 38 8.41 14.81 -0.10
CA THR A 38 7.04 14.38 -0.39
C THR A 38 6.54 14.97 -1.71
N ASP A 39 6.78 16.25 -1.96
CA ASP A 39 6.28 16.95 -3.15
C ASP A 39 6.83 16.37 -4.45
N THR A 40 8.14 16.06 -4.49
CA THR A 40 8.73 15.42 -5.67
C THR A 40 8.19 14.00 -5.87
N LEU A 41 7.95 13.24 -4.79
CA LEU A 41 7.31 11.92 -4.91
C LEU A 41 5.90 12.03 -5.50
N VAL A 42 5.09 12.98 -5.02
CA VAL A 42 3.74 13.25 -5.53
C VAL A 42 3.78 13.59 -7.01
N GLN A 43 4.67 14.51 -7.41
CA GLN A 43 4.82 14.88 -8.82
C GLN A 43 5.26 13.71 -9.69
N THR A 44 6.19 12.86 -9.21
CA THR A 44 6.60 11.65 -9.93
C THR A 44 5.43 10.68 -10.11
N VAL A 45 4.67 10.39 -9.04
CA VAL A 45 3.52 9.46 -9.12
C VAL A 45 2.41 10.03 -10.00
N SER A 46 2.06 11.30 -9.83
CA SER A 46 1.09 11.99 -10.68
C SER A 46 1.50 11.95 -12.15
N GLY A 47 2.78 12.24 -12.45
CA GLY A 47 3.34 12.16 -13.81
C GLY A 47 3.24 10.76 -14.42
N LEU A 48 3.53 9.71 -13.64
CA LEU A 48 3.37 8.31 -14.08
C LEU A 48 1.90 7.98 -14.40
N LEU A 49 0.95 8.62 -13.71
CA LEU A 49 -0.48 8.46 -13.91
C LEU A 49 -1.08 9.50 -14.87
N GLY A 50 -0.25 10.15 -15.71
CA GLY A 50 -0.73 11.08 -16.73
C GLY A 50 -1.26 12.40 -16.16
N GLY A 51 -0.78 12.82 -14.99
CA GLY A 51 -1.21 14.03 -14.31
C GLY A 51 -2.42 13.85 -13.41
N ALA A 52 -2.69 12.62 -12.93
CA ALA A 52 -3.75 12.39 -11.94
C ALA A 52 -3.51 13.23 -10.69
N GLU A 53 -4.57 13.89 -10.21
CA GLU A 53 -4.51 14.64 -8.96
C GLU A 53 -4.38 13.67 -7.78
N ILE A 54 -3.54 14.05 -6.83
CA ILE A 54 -3.34 13.31 -5.58
C ILE A 54 -3.77 14.26 -4.48
N ASP A 55 -4.98 14.04 -3.96
CA ASP A 55 -5.60 14.94 -2.98
C ASP A 55 -4.84 14.93 -1.65
N TYR A 56 -4.41 13.75 -1.22
CA TYR A 56 -3.83 13.54 0.11
C TYR A 56 -2.65 12.59 0.07
N VAL A 57 -1.66 12.88 0.92
CA VAL A 57 -0.53 11.98 1.18
C VAL A 57 -0.48 11.62 2.64
N VAL A 58 -0.61 10.33 2.93
CA VAL A 58 -0.43 9.77 4.26
C VAL A 58 0.92 9.07 4.33
N GLN A 59 1.76 9.47 5.28
CA GLN A 59 3.08 8.90 5.50
C GLN A 59 3.23 8.42 6.94
N SER A 60 3.81 7.24 7.13
CA SER A 60 4.24 6.81 8.47
C SER A 60 5.70 6.37 8.46
N ASN A 61 6.32 6.40 9.64
CA ASN A 61 7.64 5.81 9.86
C ASN A 61 7.48 4.47 10.62
N PHE A 62 8.59 3.79 10.91
CA PHE A 62 8.53 2.50 11.59
C PHE A 62 7.91 2.56 13.00
N ALA A 63 8.18 3.63 13.75
CA ALA A 63 7.61 3.80 15.08
C ALA A 63 6.09 4.05 15.00
N GLY A 64 5.66 4.89 14.04
CA GLY A 64 4.26 5.15 13.75
C GLY A 64 3.53 3.88 13.33
N PHE A 65 4.08 3.09 12.41
CA PHE A 65 3.52 1.79 12.02
C PHE A 65 3.36 0.82 13.21
N ILE A 66 4.38 0.69 14.05
CA ILE A 66 4.31 -0.14 15.27
C ILE A 66 3.19 0.36 16.21
N ALA A 67 3.07 1.68 16.38
CA ALA A 67 2.05 2.25 17.25
C ALA A 67 0.64 2.08 16.66
N LEU A 68 0.47 2.26 15.35
CA LEU A 68 -0.79 2.03 14.62
C LEU A 68 -1.27 0.60 14.81
N THR A 69 -0.40 -0.37 14.53
CA THR A 69 -0.75 -1.80 14.66
C THR A 69 -1.05 -2.21 16.10
N ARG A 70 -0.50 -1.53 17.10
CA ARG A 70 -0.87 -1.76 18.52
C ARG A 70 -2.20 -1.14 18.86
N ALA A 71 -2.49 0.06 18.37
CA ALA A 71 -3.78 0.74 18.57
C ALA A 71 -4.95 -0.07 17.99
N LEU A 72 -4.70 -0.80 16.89
CA LEU A 72 -5.68 -1.69 16.26
C LEU A 72 -5.80 -3.08 16.92
N ASP A 73 -5.04 -3.34 17.99
CA ASP A 73 -4.83 -4.69 18.57
C ASP A 73 -4.39 -5.72 17.51
N GLY A 74 -3.51 -5.30 16.61
CA GLY A 74 -3.03 -6.07 15.47
C GLY A 74 -3.86 -5.92 14.21
N PHE A 75 -3.54 -6.72 13.20
CA PHE A 75 -4.29 -6.86 11.94
C PHE A 75 -4.10 -8.29 11.42
N GLU A 76 -5.06 -8.80 10.65
CA GLU A 76 -4.96 -10.14 10.06
C GLU A 76 -4.39 -10.08 8.64
N VAL A 77 -3.59 -11.08 8.27
CA VAL A 77 -3.19 -11.33 6.88
C VAL A 77 -3.29 -12.80 6.56
N ASP A 78 -3.62 -13.12 5.31
CA ASP A 78 -3.50 -14.48 4.80
C ASP A 78 -2.08 -14.70 4.24
N ASN A 79 -1.24 -15.36 5.03
CA ASN A 79 0.15 -15.57 4.70
C ASN A 79 0.32 -16.78 3.78
N GLN A 80 0.51 -16.54 2.49
CA GLN A 80 0.58 -17.60 1.47
C GLN A 80 1.75 -18.59 1.62
N HIS A 81 2.81 -18.23 2.35
CA HIS A 81 3.98 -19.11 2.53
C HIS A 81 4.56 -18.95 3.92
N ALA A 82 4.86 -20.06 4.60
CA ALA A 82 5.58 -19.99 5.85
C ALA A 82 6.98 -19.37 5.67
N SER A 83 7.43 -18.56 6.62
CA SER A 83 8.76 -17.96 6.63
C SER A 83 9.31 -17.79 8.04
N THR A 84 10.64 -17.74 8.13
CA THR A 84 11.37 -17.48 9.38
C THR A 84 12.33 -16.33 9.15
N VAL A 85 12.25 -15.30 9.97
CA VAL A 85 13.08 -14.10 9.88
C VAL A 85 13.94 -13.94 11.12
N THR A 86 15.25 -13.85 10.93
CA THR A 86 16.18 -13.47 11.99
C THR A 86 16.48 -11.98 11.93
N VAL A 87 16.09 -11.26 12.97
CA VAL A 87 16.32 -9.82 13.13
C VAL A 87 17.79 -9.57 13.39
N GLN A 88 18.50 -9.03 12.40
CA GLN A 88 19.96 -8.85 12.45
C GLN A 88 20.47 -8.08 13.68
N SER A 89 19.73 -7.07 14.13
CA SER A 89 20.16 -6.22 15.25
C SER A 89 20.01 -6.86 16.63
N THR A 90 19.16 -7.87 16.77
CA THR A 90 18.84 -8.47 18.08
C THR A 90 19.06 -9.98 18.13
N GLY A 91 19.27 -10.64 16.98
CA GLY A 91 19.30 -12.09 16.85
C GLY A 91 17.93 -12.75 17.06
N ARG A 92 16.86 -11.97 17.30
CA ARG A 92 15.51 -12.51 17.50
C ARG A 92 15.06 -13.24 16.25
N VAL A 93 14.61 -14.48 16.41
CA VAL A 93 13.98 -15.28 15.36
C VAL A 93 12.47 -15.12 15.49
N VAL A 94 11.79 -14.87 14.38
CA VAL A 94 10.34 -14.76 14.29
C VAL A 94 9.86 -15.67 13.17
N ASP A 95 8.88 -16.51 13.48
CA ASP A 95 8.26 -17.43 12.54
C ASP A 95 6.89 -16.89 12.13
N PHE A 96 6.64 -16.89 10.82
CA PHE A 96 5.35 -16.55 10.22
C PHE A 96 4.79 -17.80 9.55
N PRO A 97 3.83 -18.51 10.18
CA PRO A 97 3.24 -19.70 9.60
C PRO A 97 2.39 -19.35 8.37
N GLU A 98 2.17 -20.35 7.51
CA GLU A 98 1.23 -20.24 6.38
C GLU A 98 -0.22 -20.17 6.89
N GLY A 99 -1.07 -19.43 6.18
CA GLY A 99 -2.48 -19.21 6.49
C GLY A 99 -2.75 -17.90 7.22
N ARG A 100 -3.95 -17.79 7.81
CA ARG A 100 -4.39 -16.56 8.50
C ARG A 100 -3.59 -16.35 9.79
N ILE A 101 -2.90 -15.22 9.87
CA ILE A 101 -2.08 -14.83 11.03
C ILE A 101 -2.43 -13.41 11.48
N THR A 102 -2.38 -13.17 12.79
CA THR A 102 -2.52 -11.83 13.37
C THR A 102 -1.15 -11.23 13.63
N LEU A 103 -0.93 -10.01 13.15
CA LEU A 103 0.33 -9.29 13.23
C LEU A 103 0.16 -8.00 14.02
N SER A 104 1.07 -7.71 14.94
CA SER A 104 1.06 -6.45 15.70
C SER A 104 2.46 -5.98 16.05
N GLY A 105 2.62 -4.67 16.22
CA GLY A 105 3.84 -4.02 16.65
C GLY A 105 5.05 -4.41 15.82
N THR A 106 6.11 -4.86 16.50
CA THR A 106 7.38 -5.20 15.87
C THR A 106 7.25 -6.40 14.92
N ASP A 107 6.35 -7.35 15.19
CA ASP A 107 6.21 -8.56 14.36
C ASP A 107 5.53 -8.23 13.05
N GLY A 108 4.51 -7.36 13.09
CA GLY A 108 3.94 -6.76 11.89
C GLY A 108 4.99 -5.98 11.09
N LEU A 109 5.84 -5.19 11.75
CA LEU A 109 6.91 -4.47 11.06
C LEU A 109 7.93 -5.42 10.40
N ILE A 110 8.28 -6.51 11.08
CA ILE A 110 9.20 -7.53 10.54
C ILE A 110 8.55 -8.19 9.32
N TYR A 111 7.27 -8.56 9.40
CA TYR A 111 6.52 -9.18 8.32
C TYR A 111 6.49 -8.30 7.06
N VAL A 112 6.07 -7.02 7.17
CA VAL A 112 5.97 -6.12 6.00
C VAL A 112 7.33 -5.72 5.42
N ARG A 113 8.40 -5.86 6.21
CA ARG A 113 9.78 -5.65 5.75
C ARG A 113 10.41 -6.93 5.21
N GLU A 114 9.78 -8.08 5.42
CA GLU A 114 10.25 -9.32 4.88
C GLU A 114 10.13 -9.26 3.36
N ARG A 115 11.27 -9.40 2.70
CA ARG A 115 11.33 -9.61 1.27
C ARG A 115 11.39 -11.11 1.06
N LYS A 116 10.24 -11.76 0.87
CA LYS A 116 10.26 -13.16 0.44
C LYS A 116 11.07 -13.23 -0.85
N ARG A 117 12.23 -13.89 -0.79
CA ARG A 117 13.04 -14.26 -1.96
C ARG A 117 12.29 -15.36 -2.70
N LEU A 118 11.19 -15.01 -3.36
CA LEU A 118 10.52 -15.94 -4.26
C LEU A 118 11.33 -16.03 -5.55
N PRO A 119 11.59 -17.25 -6.05
CA PRO A 119 12.23 -17.42 -7.33
C PRO A 119 11.27 -16.93 -8.42
N SER A 120 11.77 -16.09 -9.32
CA SER A 120 11.12 -15.55 -10.51
C SER A 120 10.23 -14.31 -10.36
N ALA A 121 10.45 -13.41 -11.32
CA ALA A 121 9.74 -12.22 -11.81
C ALA A 121 8.19 -12.30 -11.93
N THR A 122 7.56 -13.36 -11.42
CA THR A 122 6.14 -13.69 -11.59
C THR A 122 5.40 -13.82 -10.27
N SER A 123 6.08 -13.68 -9.12
CA SER A 123 5.41 -13.58 -7.82
C SER A 123 4.93 -12.16 -7.58
N THR A 124 4.00 -11.73 -8.42
CA THR A 124 3.19 -10.52 -8.25
C THR A 124 2.16 -10.80 -7.15
N ALA A 125 2.61 -11.14 -5.95
CA ALA A 125 1.71 -11.58 -4.90
C ALA A 125 1.04 -10.35 -4.22
N PRO A 126 -0.23 -10.47 -3.79
CA PRO A 126 -1.01 -9.50 -2.98
C PRO A 126 -0.37 -9.00 -1.68
N SER A 127 0.88 -9.36 -1.39
CA SER A 127 1.59 -9.10 -0.14
C SER A 127 1.85 -7.62 0.15
N GLY A 128 1.87 -6.75 -0.88
CA GLY A 128 2.08 -5.31 -0.70
C GLY A 128 0.89 -4.61 -0.04
N SER A 129 -0.34 -4.96 -0.47
CA SER A 129 -1.58 -4.36 0.03
C SER A 129 -2.20 -5.13 1.19
N ALA A 130 -1.93 -6.44 1.35
CA ALA A 130 -2.55 -7.27 2.38
C ALA A 130 -2.46 -6.69 3.82
N PRO A 131 -1.32 -6.12 4.28
CA PRO A 131 -1.27 -5.48 5.59
C PRO A 131 -2.20 -4.27 5.71
N LEU A 132 -2.35 -3.48 4.65
CA LEU A 132 -3.26 -2.33 4.62
C LEU A 132 -4.72 -2.80 4.64
N VAL A 133 -5.07 -3.82 3.84
CA VAL A 133 -6.41 -4.44 3.84
C VAL A 133 -6.74 -4.95 5.24
N GLY A 134 -5.85 -5.73 5.85
CA GLY A 134 -6.06 -6.24 7.21
C GLY A 134 -6.22 -5.14 8.26
N MET A 135 -5.57 -4.00 8.10
CA MET A 135 -5.78 -2.83 8.98
C MET A 135 -7.13 -2.17 8.72
N LEU A 136 -7.55 -2.03 7.46
CA LEU A 136 -8.87 -1.49 7.10
C LEU A 136 -9.99 -2.37 7.65
N ASP A 137 -9.89 -3.69 7.50
CA ASP A 137 -10.84 -4.64 8.09
C ASP A 137 -10.95 -4.44 9.60
N ARG A 138 -9.79 -4.26 10.25
CA ARG A 138 -9.72 -4.14 11.70
C ARG A 138 -10.27 -2.80 12.21
N ILE A 139 -10.28 -1.76 11.36
CA ILE A 139 -10.97 -0.49 11.59
C ILE A 139 -12.47 -0.68 11.38
N ALA A 140 -12.89 -1.31 10.28
CA ALA A 140 -14.29 -1.58 9.95
C ALA A 140 -14.99 -2.41 11.04
N GLU A 141 -14.35 -3.46 11.55
CA GLU A 141 -14.82 -4.28 12.68
C GLU A 141 -15.09 -3.47 13.97
N ARG A 142 -14.50 -2.27 14.09
CA ARG A 142 -14.68 -1.36 15.23
C ARG A 142 -15.50 -0.12 14.89
N ALA A 143 -15.84 0.09 13.62
CA ALA A 143 -16.53 1.29 13.17
C ALA A 143 -17.96 1.36 13.75
N ASP A 144 -18.56 0.22 14.08
CA ASP A 144 -19.88 0.12 14.72
C ASP A 144 -19.91 0.63 16.18
N ASP A 145 -18.75 0.81 16.83
CA ASP A 145 -18.65 1.37 18.18
C ASP A 145 -18.06 2.80 18.12
N PRO A 146 -18.92 3.85 18.20
CA PRO A 146 -18.46 5.23 18.14
C PRO A 146 -17.49 5.62 19.26
N ALA A 147 -17.56 4.98 20.43
CA ALA A 147 -16.67 5.29 21.54
C ALA A 147 -15.26 4.75 21.27
N VAL A 148 -15.17 3.52 20.75
CA VAL A 148 -13.91 2.91 20.33
C VAL A 148 -13.30 3.70 19.17
N LEU A 149 -14.10 4.11 18.19
CA LEU A 149 -13.64 4.91 17.07
C LEU A 149 -13.10 6.28 17.53
N ALA A 150 -13.80 6.95 18.45
CA ALA A 150 -13.37 8.23 18.99
C ALA A 150 -12.04 8.13 19.78
N GLU A 151 -11.74 6.99 20.40
CA GLU A 151 -10.46 6.72 21.05
C GLU A 151 -9.35 6.38 20.03
N LEU A 152 -9.69 5.59 19.01
CA LEU A 152 -8.75 5.09 18.01
C LEU A 152 -8.27 6.20 17.07
N MET A 153 -9.16 7.06 16.57
CA MET A 153 -8.85 8.04 15.53
C MET A 153 -7.70 9.00 15.90
N PRO A 154 -7.65 9.60 17.10
CA PRO A 154 -6.52 10.43 17.52
C PRO A 154 -5.20 9.64 17.55
N MET A 155 -5.22 8.36 17.92
CA MET A 155 -4.04 7.50 17.90
C MET A 155 -3.59 7.22 16.47
N LEU A 156 -4.51 7.01 15.53
CA LEU A 156 -4.17 6.80 14.13
C LEU A 156 -3.53 8.04 13.53
N VAL A 157 -4.19 9.20 13.65
CA VAL A 157 -3.74 10.47 13.06
C VAL A 157 -2.39 10.90 13.64
N ARG A 158 -2.13 10.70 14.93
CA ARG A 158 -0.84 11.06 15.55
C ARG A 158 0.35 10.26 15.03
N ASN A 159 0.10 9.06 14.50
CA ASN A 159 1.15 8.15 14.02
C ASN A 159 1.38 8.22 12.51
N VAL A 160 0.71 9.15 11.83
CA VAL A 160 0.92 9.48 10.43
C VAL A 160 1.22 10.96 10.28
N LYS A 161 2.01 11.30 9.26
CA LYS A 161 2.12 12.64 8.72
C LYS A 161 1.18 12.72 7.54
N ILE A 162 0.28 13.69 7.56
CA ILE A 162 -0.63 13.96 6.45
C ILE A 162 -0.16 15.24 5.76
N THR A 163 -0.09 15.22 4.44
CA THR A 163 0.22 16.39 3.60
C THR A 163 -0.93 16.58 2.63
N GLY A 164 -1.38 17.82 2.47
CA GLY A 164 -2.68 18.18 1.88
C GLY A 164 -3.61 18.79 2.94
N ASP A 165 -4.78 19.25 2.50
CA ASP A 165 -5.80 19.86 3.36
C ASP A 165 -6.73 18.79 3.95
N LEU A 166 -6.18 17.68 4.47
CA LEU A 166 -6.99 16.67 5.17
C LEU A 166 -7.05 17.06 6.65
N ASP A 167 -8.23 17.45 7.12
CA ASP A 167 -8.47 17.66 8.54
C ASP A 167 -9.08 16.42 9.22
N MET A 168 -9.38 16.55 10.50
CA MET A 168 -9.97 15.44 11.27
C MET A 168 -11.40 15.15 10.82
N ASP A 169 -12.14 16.16 10.36
CA ASP A 169 -13.53 16.02 9.90
C ASP A 169 -13.55 15.27 8.56
N ASP A 170 -12.61 15.54 7.66
CA ASP A 170 -12.40 14.75 6.44
C ASP A 170 -12.07 13.30 6.75
N ALA A 171 -11.19 13.05 7.73
CA ALA A 171 -10.85 11.70 8.15
C ALA A 171 -12.06 10.95 8.73
N PHE A 172 -12.92 11.62 9.50
CA PHE A 172 -14.18 11.06 9.98
C PHE A 172 -15.18 10.82 8.85
N ALA A 173 -15.22 11.68 7.83
CA ALA A 173 -16.09 11.52 6.67
C ALA A 173 -15.75 10.27 5.83
N LEU A 174 -14.51 9.79 5.91
CA LEU A 174 -14.08 8.54 5.27
C LEU A 174 -14.45 7.26 6.06
N VAL A 175 -14.80 7.38 7.35
CA VAL A 175 -15.07 6.18 8.17
C VAL A 175 -16.29 5.40 7.70
N PRO A 176 -17.46 6.01 7.40
CA PRO A 176 -18.62 5.25 6.92
C PRO A 176 -18.29 4.49 5.63
N LEU A 177 -17.54 5.12 4.73
CA LEU A 177 -17.09 4.50 3.49
C LEU A 177 -16.18 3.30 3.76
N ALA A 178 -15.26 3.42 4.72
CA ALA A 178 -14.40 2.31 5.13
C ALA A 178 -15.17 1.17 5.83
N ALA A 179 -16.27 1.49 6.51
CA ALA A 179 -17.11 0.50 7.19
C ALA A 179 -18.03 -0.27 6.23
N GLU A 180 -18.40 0.34 5.10
CA GLU A 180 -19.19 -0.29 4.03
C GLU A 180 -18.36 -1.20 3.13
N LEU A 181 -17.03 -1.07 3.13
CA LEU A 181 -16.14 -1.92 2.32
C LEU A 181 -16.00 -3.32 2.92
N GLU A 182 -16.32 -4.33 2.14
CA GLU A 182 -15.93 -5.70 2.41
C GLU A 182 -14.55 -6.00 1.82
N ARG A 183 -13.89 -7.06 2.31
CA ARG A 183 -12.58 -7.52 1.78
C ARG A 183 -12.60 -7.77 0.28
N GLU A 184 -13.74 -8.18 -0.25
CA GLU A 184 -13.94 -8.47 -1.67
C GLU A 184 -14.05 -7.21 -2.55
N ASP A 185 -14.39 -6.07 -1.94
CA ASP A 185 -14.48 -4.76 -2.62
C ASP A 185 -13.11 -4.08 -2.75
N VAL A 186 -12.07 -4.63 -2.10
CA VAL A 186 -10.71 -4.08 -2.16
C VAL A 186 -9.90 -4.76 -3.25
N VAL A 187 -9.66 -4.03 -4.33
CA VAL A 187 -8.89 -4.49 -5.48
C VAL A 187 -7.46 -3.97 -5.40
N GLY A 188 -6.53 -4.84 -5.01
CA GLY A 188 -5.10 -4.56 -5.15
C GLY A 188 -4.70 -4.50 -6.62
N LEU A 189 -3.78 -3.61 -6.98
CA LEU A 189 -3.18 -3.51 -8.31
C LEU A 189 -1.69 -3.19 -8.18
N MET A 190 -0.86 -3.66 -9.11
CA MET A 190 0.53 -3.27 -9.22
C MET A 190 0.68 -2.48 -10.51
N VAL A 191 1.44 -1.39 -10.45
CA VAL A 191 1.84 -0.69 -11.67
C VAL A 191 2.53 -1.67 -12.62
N PRO A 192 2.18 -1.68 -13.93
CA PRO A 192 2.75 -2.62 -14.90
C PRO A 192 4.29 -2.55 -14.94
N ILE A 193 4.94 -3.63 -14.50
CA ILE A 193 6.39 -3.83 -14.66
C ILE A 193 6.60 -4.61 -15.96
N THR A 194 7.32 -4.03 -16.91
CA THR A 194 7.58 -4.62 -18.22
C THR A 194 8.86 -5.45 -18.26
N GLY A 195 9.71 -5.33 -17.24
CA GLY A 195 10.88 -6.17 -17.08
C GLY A 195 11.75 -5.79 -15.90
N PHE A 196 12.89 -6.48 -15.80
CA PHE A 196 13.92 -6.22 -14.80
C PHE A 196 15.23 -5.93 -15.53
N GLY A 197 16.02 -5.00 -15.02
CA GLY A 197 17.27 -4.62 -15.67
C GLY A 197 18.27 -3.99 -14.71
N GLU A 198 19.34 -3.47 -15.28
CA GLU A 198 20.35 -2.70 -14.55
C GLU A 198 20.48 -1.29 -15.15
N ARG A 199 20.56 -0.29 -14.27
CA ARG A 199 20.81 1.11 -14.62
C ARG A 199 21.74 1.70 -13.57
N GLY A 200 22.83 2.34 -14.01
CA GLY A 200 23.80 2.97 -13.10
C GLY A 200 24.38 2.04 -12.03
N GLY A 201 24.56 0.75 -12.33
CA GLY A 201 25.08 -0.24 -11.38
C GLY A 201 24.07 -0.77 -10.36
N ALA A 202 22.78 -0.46 -10.51
CA ALA A 202 21.71 -0.93 -9.64
C ALA A 202 20.66 -1.72 -10.42
N SER A 203 20.17 -2.81 -9.83
CA SER A 203 19.00 -3.53 -10.36
C SER A 203 17.74 -2.69 -10.22
N VAL A 204 16.93 -2.64 -11.29
CA VAL A 204 15.73 -1.81 -11.40
C VAL A 204 14.56 -2.58 -11.99
N ASN A 205 13.35 -2.14 -11.67
CA ASN A 205 12.11 -2.56 -12.32
C ASN A 205 11.85 -1.60 -13.48
N LEU A 206 11.80 -2.13 -14.70
CA LEU A 206 11.47 -1.37 -15.89
C LEU A 206 9.95 -1.22 -15.96
N VAL A 207 9.51 -0.01 -16.18
CA VAL A 207 8.10 0.34 -16.30
C VAL A 207 7.89 0.99 -17.64
N ASP A 208 6.91 0.48 -18.37
CA ASP A 208 6.45 1.04 -19.65
C ASP A 208 4.93 0.87 -19.68
N GLY A 209 4.22 1.82 -20.30
CA GLY A 209 2.77 1.72 -20.46
C GLY A 209 1.92 2.06 -19.23
N THR A 210 2.36 2.93 -18.32
CA THR A 210 1.48 3.44 -17.24
C THR A 210 0.35 4.33 -17.75
N ALA A 211 0.38 4.74 -19.02
CA ALA A 211 -0.63 5.59 -19.64
C ALA A 211 -2.06 5.02 -19.50
N ALA A 212 -2.27 3.73 -19.79
CA ALA A 212 -3.60 3.12 -19.68
C ALA A 212 -4.11 3.10 -18.23
N LEU A 213 -3.21 2.83 -17.26
CA LEU A 213 -3.55 2.91 -15.84
C LEU A 213 -3.86 4.36 -15.42
N GLY A 214 -3.05 5.32 -15.86
CA GLY A 214 -3.26 6.75 -15.59
C GLY A 214 -4.56 7.27 -16.19
N ASP A 215 -4.89 6.86 -17.41
CA ASP A 215 -6.17 7.17 -18.06
C ASP A 215 -7.34 6.60 -17.25
N ALA A 216 -7.23 5.33 -16.81
CA ALA A 216 -8.25 4.70 -15.98
C ALA A 216 -8.44 5.41 -14.64
N VAL A 217 -7.35 5.84 -13.98
CA VAL A 217 -7.41 6.62 -12.74
C VAL A 217 -8.09 7.98 -12.98
N ARG A 218 -7.73 8.71 -14.03
CA ARG A 218 -8.24 10.06 -14.30
C ARG A 218 -9.67 10.10 -14.83
N THR A 219 -10.08 9.06 -15.55
CA THR A 219 -11.42 8.95 -16.15
C THR A 219 -12.37 8.08 -15.34
N ASP A 220 -11.88 7.56 -14.22
CA ASP A 220 -12.66 6.78 -13.29
C ASP A 220 -13.20 5.46 -13.85
N THR A 221 -12.32 4.75 -14.57
CA THR A 221 -12.62 3.49 -15.29
C THR A 221 -11.67 2.36 -14.89
N LEU A 222 -11.25 2.37 -13.61
CA LEU A 222 -10.35 1.35 -13.08
C LEU A 222 -10.97 -0.05 -13.10
N ASP A 223 -12.28 -0.16 -12.90
CA ASP A 223 -13.06 -1.40 -13.07
C ASP A 223 -12.81 -2.05 -14.44
N ALA A 224 -12.94 -1.29 -15.53
CA ALA A 224 -12.72 -1.74 -16.90
C ALA A 224 -11.23 -2.06 -17.16
N TYR A 225 -10.33 -1.26 -16.60
CA TYR A 225 -8.90 -1.52 -16.67
C TYR A 225 -8.52 -2.85 -16.00
N VAL A 226 -9.07 -3.13 -14.82
CA VAL A 226 -8.82 -4.38 -14.09
C VAL A 226 -9.39 -5.59 -14.83
N ALA A 227 -10.62 -5.48 -15.33
CA ALA A 227 -11.29 -6.55 -16.08
C ALA A 227 -10.50 -6.98 -17.33
N THR A 228 -9.80 -6.04 -17.98
CA THR A 228 -9.03 -6.31 -19.22
C THR A 228 -7.59 -6.76 -18.95
N THR A 229 -7.03 -6.46 -17.77
CA THR A 229 -5.63 -6.77 -17.44
C THR A 229 -5.44 -8.16 -16.80
N ALA A 230 -6.54 -8.85 -16.46
CA ALA A 230 -6.68 -10.30 -16.21
C ALA A 230 -5.56 -11.02 -15.40
N ARG A 231 -4.85 -10.34 -14.51
CA ARG A 231 -3.84 -10.94 -13.62
C ARG A 231 -3.97 -10.54 -12.15
N TYR A 232 -5.10 -9.98 -11.76
CA TYR A 232 -5.39 -9.71 -10.35
C TYR A 232 -6.52 -10.62 -9.91
N ALA A 233 -6.13 -11.68 -9.20
CA ALA A 233 -7.11 -12.43 -8.42
C ALA A 233 -7.62 -11.48 -7.31
N PRO A 234 -8.93 -11.40 -7.07
CA PRO A 234 -9.43 -10.84 -5.82
C PRO A 234 -8.70 -11.55 -4.68
N THR A 235 -8.40 -10.83 -3.61
CA THR A 235 -7.88 -11.40 -2.38
C THR A 235 -8.94 -12.28 -1.73
N GLY A 236 -9.20 -13.45 -2.32
CA GLY A 236 -10.24 -14.36 -1.89
C GLY A 236 -10.39 -15.56 -2.83
N THR A 237 -10.72 -16.71 -2.23
CA THR A 237 -10.84 -18.09 -2.74
C THR A 237 -9.52 -18.88 -2.71
N SER A 238 -9.38 -19.95 -1.92
CA SER A 238 -10.34 -20.84 -1.23
C SER A 238 -9.77 -21.42 0.06
#